data_AF-A0A1C3WTV7-F1
#
_entry.id   AF-A0A1C3WTV7-F1
#
_cell.length_a   1.000
_cell.length_b   1.000
_cell.length_c   1.000
_cell.angle_alpha   90.00
_cell.angle_beta   90.00
_cell.angle_gamma   90.00
#
_symmetry.space_group_name_H-M   'P 1'
#
loop_
_entity.id
_entity.type
_entity.pdbx_description
1 polymer ?
#
loop_
_entity_poly.entity_id
_entity_poly.type
_entity_poly.pdbx_seq_one_letter_code
_entity_poly.pdbx_strand_id
1 'polypeptide(L)'
;MRNHAVAAAGGAVPVGNILASLRDMLKSGDVGGALSLLDTEPESHQAESPLSKLYAAWQSAFNNWVNSVSRDEDLPEGPLHDACEEAFAALLSCQCHSAEEVQLKLAYFSLDRDLRDWDVYYSAALINTLRIDAAKIKHPERRVSPSGNIPILYDEWLAVRNRDIAPQTEEEAEAGYEKYADLQSRIIAAEPQTPSDVAIQFLVDTDDADSSYSKIFLERIRQISQSATPLANRNLMSTQHLNLTEAMGRLGDLLNEAAAIVRDNPELKIDRIAVNEHGVHTFIKNAALAPQSYLTEAIASYKKAQRAWWTLCRVSDDTDDSREWHAYEAAADDVLYHPCRNLDEVREKARFITSNDNAFDSLRNCYLPDGTAVLVQFLRSLLGNPVDNGPITSS
;
A
#
# COMPACT_ATOMS: atom_id res chain seq x y z
N MET A 1 41.05 35.18 -42.60
CA MET A 1 40.74 36.32 -41.72
C MET A 1 39.59 35.94 -40.80
N ARG A 2 39.85 36.02 -39.48
CA ARG A 2 38.94 35.87 -38.32
C ARG A 2 38.25 34.50 -38.11
N ASN A 3 38.97 33.67 -37.35
CA ASN A 3 38.44 32.63 -36.48
C ASN A 3 37.60 33.27 -35.36
N HIS A 4 36.42 32.71 -35.08
CA HIS A 4 35.75 32.85 -33.78
C HIS A 4 35.84 31.51 -33.06
N ALA A 5 36.63 31.51 -31.98
CA ALA A 5 36.59 30.50 -30.95
C ALA A 5 35.33 30.73 -30.10
N VAL A 6 34.54 29.67 -29.86
CA VAL A 6 33.55 29.64 -28.78
C VAL A 6 34.22 28.95 -27.61
N ALA A 7 34.46 29.71 -26.55
CA ALA A 7 34.98 29.21 -25.30
C ALA A 7 33.89 28.40 -24.58
N ALA A 8 34.24 27.20 -24.14
CA ALA A 8 33.48 26.44 -23.16
C ALA A 8 33.57 27.18 -21.81
N ALA A 9 32.48 27.82 -21.40
CA ALA A 9 32.33 28.35 -20.05
C ALA A 9 31.41 27.39 -19.27
N GLY A 10 32.03 26.47 -18.53
CA GLY A 10 31.36 25.62 -17.53
C GLY A 10 31.03 26.43 -16.28
N GLY A 11 29.95 27.21 -16.35
CA GLY A 11 29.36 27.90 -15.21
C GLY A 11 28.10 27.17 -14.74
N ALA A 12 28.04 26.83 -13.45
CA ALA A 12 26.88 26.21 -12.82
C ALA A 12 25.61 27.07 -13.07
N VAL A 13 24.56 26.43 -13.60
CA VAL A 13 23.23 27.04 -13.78
C VAL A 13 22.41 26.78 -12.51
N PRO A 14 21.96 27.81 -11.78
CA PRO A 14 21.13 27.63 -10.59
C PRO A 14 19.82 26.89 -10.91
N VAL A 15 19.35 26.02 -10.00
CA VAL A 15 18.10 25.24 -10.13
C VAL A 15 16.86 26.10 -10.47
N GLY A 16 16.82 27.35 -9.98
CA GLY A 16 15.77 28.31 -10.32
C GLY A 16 15.67 28.62 -11.83
N ASN A 17 16.79 28.56 -12.54
CA ASN A 17 16.83 28.80 -13.99
C ASN A 17 16.37 27.58 -14.80
N ILE A 18 16.51 26.37 -14.25
CA ILE A 18 16.01 25.13 -14.86
C ILE A 18 14.47 25.14 -14.83
N LEU A 19 13.87 25.45 -13.68
CA LEU A 19 12.40 25.53 -13.54
C LEU A 19 11.78 26.67 -14.34
N ALA A 20 12.47 27.81 -14.46
CA ALA A 20 12.04 28.91 -15.32
C ALA A 20 12.12 28.51 -16.81
N SER A 21 13.20 27.85 -17.23
CA SER A 21 13.37 27.39 -18.61
C SER A 21 12.36 26.30 -18.97
N LEU A 22 12.08 25.37 -18.06
CA LEU A 22 11.10 24.30 -18.26
C LEU A 22 9.67 24.87 -18.32
N ARG A 23 9.36 25.89 -17.52
CA ARG A 23 8.11 26.64 -17.59
C ARG A 23 7.96 27.40 -18.91
N ASP A 24 9.02 28.04 -19.41
CA ASP A 24 8.97 28.80 -20.65
C ASP A 24 8.88 27.87 -21.89
N MET A 25 9.56 26.72 -21.86
CA MET A 25 9.47 25.66 -22.89
C MET A 25 8.06 25.06 -22.95
N LEU A 26 7.45 24.77 -21.80
CA LEU A 26 6.07 24.27 -21.75
C LEU A 26 5.06 25.31 -22.23
N LYS A 27 5.27 26.60 -21.91
CA LYS A 27 4.43 27.70 -22.43
C LYS A 27 4.56 27.89 -23.94
N SER A 28 5.71 27.57 -24.52
CA SER A 28 5.94 27.66 -25.97
C SER A 28 5.59 26.39 -26.74
N GLY A 29 5.16 25.32 -26.07
CA GLY A 29 4.88 24.01 -26.69
C GLY A 29 6.12 23.20 -27.05
N ASP A 30 7.29 23.51 -26.49
CA ASP A 30 8.56 22.78 -26.72
C ASP A 30 8.73 21.62 -25.73
N VAL A 31 7.90 20.59 -25.92
CA VAL A 31 7.88 19.39 -25.05
C VAL A 31 9.19 18.60 -25.15
N GLY A 32 9.79 18.51 -26.35
CA GLY A 32 11.05 17.82 -26.58
C GLY A 32 12.24 18.47 -25.84
N GLY A 33 12.29 19.81 -25.79
CA GLY A 33 13.29 20.56 -25.02
C GLY A 33 13.13 20.36 -23.51
N ALA A 34 11.89 20.32 -23.02
CA ALA A 34 11.59 20.10 -21.60
C ALA A 34 12.03 18.68 -21.15
N LEU A 35 11.77 17.66 -21.96
CA LEU A 35 12.18 16.28 -21.69
C LEU A 35 13.71 16.10 -21.74
N SER A 36 14.39 16.71 -22.72
CA SER A 36 15.86 16.64 -22.83
C SER A 36 16.58 17.34 -21.67
N LEU A 37 15.95 18.35 -21.05
CA LEU A 37 16.46 19.02 -19.85
C LEU A 37 16.40 18.09 -18.62
N LEU A 38 15.39 17.20 -18.54
CA LEU A 38 15.22 16.22 -17.47
C LEU A 38 16.20 15.04 -17.57
N ASP A 39 16.72 14.75 -18.77
CA ASP A 39 17.71 13.68 -19.05
C ASP A 39 19.16 14.07 -18.70
N THR A 40 19.43 15.30 -18.25
CA THR A 40 20.79 15.70 -17.85
C THR A 40 21.16 15.18 -16.46
N GLU A 41 22.26 14.41 -16.36
CA GLU A 41 22.77 13.90 -15.08
C GLU A 41 23.21 15.06 -14.16
N PRO A 42 22.72 15.13 -12.91
CA PRO A 42 23.14 16.17 -11.98
C PRO A 42 24.48 15.82 -11.30
N GLU A 43 25.45 16.75 -11.36
CA GLU A 43 26.64 16.68 -10.51
C GLU A 43 26.27 16.96 -9.04
N SER A 44 26.32 15.89 -8.25
CA SER A 44 26.34 15.79 -6.78
C SER A 44 25.97 17.03 -5.94
N HIS A 45 24.69 17.13 -5.56
CA HIS A 45 24.23 17.52 -4.21
C HIS A 45 22.80 16.98 -4.03
N GLN A 46 22.55 16.23 -2.94
CA GLN A 46 21.29 15.54 -2.58
C GLN A 46 20.34 15.32 -3.76
N ALA A 47 20.66 14.34 -4.61
CA ALA A 47 19.90 14.08 -5.81
C ALA A 47 18.46 13.70 -5.43
N GLU A 48 17.51 14.61 -5.72
CA GLU A 48 16.09 14.30 -5.70
C GLU A 48 15.85 13.07 -6.56
N SER A 49 15.06 12.14 -6.02
CA SER A 49 14.82 10.87 -6.70
C SER A 49 14.11 11.10 -8.04
N PRO A 50 14.37 10.29 -9.07
CA PRO A 50 13.69 10.41 -10.36
C PRO A 50 12.17 10.44 -10.22
N LEU A 51 11.62 9.64 -9.31
CA LEU A 51 10.19 9.61 -9.02
C LEU A 51 9.67 10.94 -8.44
N SER A 52 10.45 11.59 -7.56
CA SER A 52 10.09 12.89 -6.98
C SER A 52 10.01 13.98 -8.06
N LYS A 53 10.92 13.94 -9.05
CA LYS A 53 10.90 14.87 -10.18
C LYS A 53 9.72 14.63 -11.11
N LEU A 54 9.40 13.36 -11.40
CA LEU A 54 8.24 12.98 -12.20
C LEU A 54 6.93 13.41 -11.53
N TYR A 55 6.83 13.23 -10.21
CA TYR A 55 5.69 13.69 -9.43
C TYR A 55 5.51 15.21 -9.51
N ALA A 56 6.60 15.97 -9.35
CA ALA A 56 6.56 17.43 -9.47
C ALA A 56 6.18 17.90 -10.88
N ALA A 57 6.66 17.22 -11.92
CA ALA A 57 6.33 17.49 -13.32
C ALA A 57 4.84 17.25 -13.60
N TRP A 58 4.32 16.09 -13.18
CA TRP A 58 2.90 15.77 -13.27
C TRP A 58 2.05 16.81 -12.52
N GLN A 59 2.41 17.13 -11.28
CA GLN A 59 1.62 18.05 -10.46
C GLN A 59 1.55 19.45 -11.08
N SER A 60 2.64 19.89 -11.73
CA SER A 60 2.65 21.13 -12.50
C SER A 60 1.75 21.04 -13.73
N ALA A 61 1.82 19.95 -14.51
CA ALA A 61 0.98 19.74 -15.69
C ALA A 61 -0.52 19.70 -15.33
N PHE A 62 -0.88 18.91 -14.32
CA PHE A 62 -2.24 18.78 -13.81
C PHE A 62 -2.81 20.11 -13.33
N ASN A 63 -2.06 20.86 -12.50
CA ASN A 63 -2.51 22.17 -12.04
C ASN A 63 -2.73 23.16 -13.20
N ASN A 64 -1.87 23.15 -14.21
CA ASN A 64 -2.04 24.01 -15.39
C ASN A 64 -3.28 23.59 -16.19
N TRP A 65 -3.49 22.29 -16.38
CA TRP A 65 -4.65 21.77 -17.08
C TRP A 65 -5.94 22.15 -16.35
N VAL A 66 -6.08 21.83 -15.06
CA VAL A 66 -7.27 22.16 -14.25
C VAL A 66 -7.56 23.66 -14.23
N ASN A 67 -6.54 24.51 -14.14
CA ASN A 67 -6.73 25.97 -14.14
C ASN A 67 -7.01 26.56 -15.53
N SER A 68 -6.77 25.80 -16.61
CA SER A 68 -7.07 26.21 -17.98
C SER A 68 -8.51 25.93 -18.39
N VAL A 69 -9.21 25.04 -17.67
CA VAL A 69 -10.59 24.67 -17.95
C VAL A 69 -11.52 25.77 -17.43
N SER A 70 -12.30 26.38 -18.32
CA SER A 70 -13.38 27.28 -17.90
C SER A 70 -14.51 26.46 -17.29
N ARG A 71 -15.15 26.95 -16.22
CA ARG A 71 -16.14 26.19 -15.42
C ARG A 71 -17.35 25.63 -16.19
N ASP A 72 -17.55 26.04 -17.44
CA ASP A 72 -18.75 25.75 -18.22
C ASP A 72 -18.48 24.94 -19.51
N GLU A 73 -17.26 24.45 -19.75
CA GLU A 73 -16.92 23.64 -20.93
C GLU A 73 -16.36 22.27 -20.55
N ASP A 74 -16.62 21.27 -21.40
CA ASP A 74 -16.00 19.95 -21.32
C ASP A 74 -14.48 20.08 -21.20
N LEU A 75 -13.85 19.18 -20.43
CA LEU A 75 -12.39 19.19 -20.21
C LEU A 75 -11.68 19.25 -21.58
N PRO A 76 -10.91 20.31 -21.88
CA PRO A 76 -10.31 20.47 -23.19
C PRO A 76 -9.23 19.41 -23.37
N GLU A 77 -9.46 18.49 -24.31
CA GLU A 77 -8.41 17.71 -24.95
C GLU A 77 -7.45 18.69 -25.64
N GLY A 78 -6.15 18.58 -25.36
CA GLY A 78 -5.16 19.50 -25.88
C GLY A 78 -3.80 19.40 -25.17
N PRO A 79 -2.84 20.28 -25.48
CA PRO A 79 -1.44 20.10 -25.10
C PRO A 79 -1.19 19.98 -23.59
N LEU A 80 -2.06 20.57 -22.76
CA LEU A 80 -1.96 20.47 -21.30
C LEU A 80 -2.50 19.14 -20.75
N HIS A 81 -3.55 18.60 -21.38
CA HIS A 81 -4.05 17.26 -21.11
C HIS A 81 -2.99 16.22 -21.51
N ASP A 82 -2.45 16.33 -22.72
CA ASP A 82 -1.41 15.41 -23.24
C ASP A 82 -0.16 15.43 -22.35
N ALA A 83 0.28 16.61 -21.90
CA ALA A 83 1.40 16.72 -20.97
C ALA A 83 1.11 16.09 -19.59
N CYS A 84 -0.15 16.11 -19.14
CA CYS A 84 -0.57 15.46 -17.91
C CYS A 84 -0.55 13.94 -18.07
N GLU A 85 -1.10 13.42 -19.17
CA GLU A 85 -1.09 11.99 -19.53
C GLU A 85 0.34 11.45 -19.72
N GLU A 86 1.21 12.17 -20.40
CA GLU A 86 2.62 11.77 -20.56
C GLU A 86 3.35 11.71 -19.22
N ALA A 87 3.15 12.72 -18.36
CA ALA A 87 3.75 12.73 -17.02
C ALA A 87 3.19 11.60 -16.14
N PHE A 88 1.91 11.29 -16.28
CA PHE A 88 1.26 10.16 -15.62
C PHE A 88 1.85 8.82 -16.07
N ALA A 89 1.94 8.59 -17.37
CA ALA A 89 2.51 7.37 -17.95
C ALA A 89 3.97 7.18 -17.54
N ALA A 90 4.75 8.26 -17.49
CA ALA A 90 6.13 8.26 -17.02
C ALA A 90 6.21 7.90 -15.52
N LEU A 91 5.35 8.48 -14.69
CA LEU A 91 5.29 8.16 -13.27
C LEU A 91 4.88 6.70 -13.05
N LEU A 92 3.87 6.22 -13.77
CA LEU A 92 3.40 4.84 -13.73
C LEU A 92 4.49 3.85 -14.12
N SER A 93 5.30 4.18 -15.14
CA SER A 93 6.39 3.32 -15.65
C SER A 93 7.69 3.40 -14.82
N CYS A 94 7.83 4.39 -13.95
CA CYS A 94 9.04 4.56 -13.13
C CYS A 94 9.10 3.50 -12.00
N GLN A 95 10.16 2.67 -11.98
CA GLN A 95 10.35 1.71 -10.89
C GLN A 95 10.70 2.40 -9.56
N CYS A 96 10.12 1.89 -8.48
CA CYS A 96 10.48 2.30 -7.14
C CYS A 96 11.76 1.59 -6.66
N HIS A 97 12.69 2.36 -6.14
CA HIS A 97 13.97 1.88 -5.61
C HIS A 97 14.03 1.95 -4.08
N SER A 98 13.06 2.60 -3.43
CA SER A 98 12.94 2.67 -1.98
C SER A 98 11.49 2.57 -1.49
N ALA A 99 11.32 2.35 -0.19
CA ALA A 99 10.01 2.34 0.45
C ALA A 99 9.35 3.73 0.42
N GLU A 100 10.13 4.80 0.52
CA GLU A 100 9.64 6.18 0.39
C GLU A 100 9.11 6.45 -1.01
N GLU A 101 9.74 5.92 -2.06
CA GLU A 101 9.25 6.03 -3.43
C GLU A 101 7.95 5.25 -3.64
N VAL A 102 7.83 4.06 -3.06
CA VAL A 102 6.58 3.30 -3.02
C VAL A 102 5.47 4.10 -2.33
N GLN A 103 5.76 4.71 -1.19
CA GLN A 103 4.78 5.52 -0.45
C GLN A 103 4.35 6.75 -1.24
N LEU A 104 5.30 7.46 -1.86
CA LEU A 104 5.02 8.63 -2.69
C LEU A 104 4.13 8.25 -3.89
N LYS A 105 4.45 7.12 -4.54
CA LYS A 105 3.69 6.58 -5.67
C LYS A 105 2.29 6.14 -5.27
N LEU A 106 2.12 5.48 -4.13
CA LEU A 106 0.81 5.08 -3.61
C LEU A 106 -0.03 6.28 -3.16
N ALA A 107 0.58 7.26 -2.50
CA ALA A 107 -0.09 8.49 -2.11
C ALA A 107 -0.60 9.25 -3.34
N TYR A 108 0.20 9.27 -4.41
CA TYR A 108 -0.21 9.81 -5.70
C TYR A 108 -1.46 9.12 -6.26
N PHE A 109 -1.43 7.80 -6.42
CA PHE A 109 -2.55 7.07 -7.01
C PHE A 109 -3.82 7.07 -6.15
N SER A 110 -3.70 7.32 -4.84
CA SER A 110 -4.85 7.53 -3.95
C SER A 110 -5.54 8.89 -4.13
N LEU A 111 -4.88 9.84 -4.79
CA LEU A 111 -5.43 11.17 -5.08
C LEU A 111 -6.12 11.24 -6.44
N ASP A 112 -5.87 10.27 -7.32
CA ASP A 112 -6.56 10.16 -8.60
C ASP A 112 -8.02 9.75 -8.36
N ARG A 113 -8.94 10.56 -8.90
CA ARG A 113 -10.37 10.51 -8.56
C ARG A 113 -11.09 9.36 -9.27
N ASP A 114 -10.50 8.83 -10.34
CA ASP A 114 -11.08 7.79 -11.20
C ASP A 114 -10.25 6.52 -11.25
N LEU A 115 -9.85 6.02 -10.08
CA LEU A 115 -9.44 4.61 -9.89
C LEU A 115 -10.47 3.59 -10.42
N ARG A 116 -11.70 4.01 -10.73
CA ARG A 116 -12.77 3.22 -11.35
C ARG A 116 -12.52 2.92 -12.83
N ASP A 117 -11.85 3.82 -13.55
CA ASP A 117 -11.58 3.71 -14.99
C ASP A 117 -10.17 3.16 -15.27
N TRP A 118 -9.45 2.80 -14.21
CA TRP A 118 -8.24 2.02 -14.32
C TRP A 118 -8.61 0.66 -14.88
N ASP A 119 -8.39 0.50 -16.19
CA ASP A 119 -8.37 -0.80 -16.77
C ASP A 119 -7.29 -1.68 -16.12
N VAL A 120 -7.33 -2.97 -16.46
CA VAL A 120 -6.38 -3.97 -15.99
C VAL A 120 -4.92 -3.58 -16.30
N TYR A 121 -4.69 -2.78 -17.34
CA TYR A 121 -3.37 -2.37 -17.80
C TYR A 121 -2.70 -1.40 -16.82
N TYR A 122 -3.41 -0.37 -16.34
CA TYR A 122 -2.88 0.58 -15.36
C TYR A 122 -2.57 -0.07 -14.00
N SER A 123 -3.44 -0.98 -13.56
CA SER A 123 -3.23 -1.75 -12.33
C SER A 123 -2.00 -2.67 -12.42
N ALA A 124 -1.81 -3.36 -13.54
CA ALA A 124 -0.65 -4.22 -13.77
C ALA A 124 0.67 -3.42 -13.88
N ALA A 125 0.64 -2.27 -14.54
CA ALA A 125 1.79 -1.37 -14.66
C ALA A 125 2.22 -0.79 -13.30
N LEU A 126 1.25 -0.42 -12.45
CA LEU A 126 1.53 0.01 -11.08
C LEU A 126 2.21 -1.12 -10.27
N ILE A 127 1.65 -2.32 -10.28
CA ILE A 127 2.21 -3.46 -9.53
C ILE A 127 3.64 -3.79 -10.01
N ASN A 128 3.87 -3.80 -11.32
CA ASN A 128 5.19 -4.07 -11.88
C ASN A 128 6.25 -3.04 -11.46
N THR A 129 5.84 -1.80 -11.18
CA THR A 129 6.76 -0.74 -10.77
C THR A 129 6.89 -0.57 -9.26
N LEU A 130 5.92 -1.08 -8.49
CA LEU A 130 6.04 -1.24 -7.03
C LEU A 130 6.94 -2.40 -6.62
N ARG A 131 7.27 -3.31 -7.55
CA ARG A 131 8.31 -4.33 -7.34
C ARG A 131 9.66 -3.64 -7.16
N ILE A 132 10.13 -3.58 -5.91
CA ILE A 132 11.53 -3.25 -5.63
C ILE A 132 12.38 -4.34 -6.29
N ASP A 133 13.31 -3.95 -7.15
CA ASP A 133 14.19 -4.84 -7.92
C ASP A 133 15.01 -5.75 -6.97
N ALA A 134 14.43 -6.90 -6.63
CA ALA A 134 14.96 -7.85 -5.66
C ALA A 134 16.30 -8.44 -6.11
N ALA A 135 16.61 -8.39 -7.42
CA ALA A 135 17.90 -8.82 -7.97
C ALA A 135 19.07 -7.95 -7.48
N LYS A 136 18.81 -6.70 -7.04
CA LYS A 136 19.83 -5.82 -6.44
C LYS A 136 20.00 -6.05 -4.93
N ILE A 137 19.11 -6.81 -4.31
CA ILE A 137 19.20 -7.22 -2.91
C ILE A 137 19.89 -8.59 -2.88
N LYS A 138 21.21 -8.62 -2.61
CA LYS A 138 21.98 -9.87 -2.53
C LYS A 138 21.39 -10.81 -1.49
N HIS A 139 20.68 -11.85 -1.94
CA HIS A 139 20.29 -12.98 -1.11
C HIS A 139 21.03 -14.26 -1.54
N PRO A 140 21.46 -15.11 -0.58
CA PRO A 140 22.20 -16.33 -0.86
C PRO A 140 21.34 -17.37 -1.60
N GLU A 141 21.98 -18.10 -2.52
CA GLU A 141 21.39 -19.06 -3.45
C GLU A 141 20.42 -20.05 -2.79
N ARG A 142 19.19 -20.11 -3.32
CA ARG A 142 18.12 -21.02 -2.86
C ARG A 142 17.86 -22.10 -3.92
N ARG A 143 17.74 -23.35 -3.47
CA ARG A 143 17.38 -24.50 -4.32
C ARG A 143 15.91 -24.40 -4.75
N VAL A 144 15.67 -24.52 -6.05
CA VAL A 144 14.34 -24.53 -6.66
C VAL A 144 13.76 -25.95 -6.59
N SER A 145 12.56 -26.08 -6.01
CA SER A 145 11.74 -27.30 -6.08
C SER A 145 10.89 -27.26 -7.36
N PRO A 146 10.51 -28.40 -7.97
CA PRO A 146 9.80 -28.44 -9.27
C PRO A 146 8.35 -27.92 -9.24
N SER A 147 7.82 -27.55 -8.08
CA SER A 147 6.56 -26.84 -7.94
C SER A 147 6.76 -25.39 -8.42
N GLY A 148 6.21 -25.10 -9.60
CA GLY A 148 6.49 -23.92 -10.43
C GLY A 148 6.67 -22.60 -9.67
N ASN A 149 7.66 -21.84 -10.13
CA ASN A 149 7.93 -20.48 -9.70
C ASN A 149 6.69 -19.59 -9.94
N ILE A 150 6.01 -19.17 -8.87
CA ILE A 150 4.74 -18.42 -8.91
C ILE A 150 4.80 -17.21 -9.86
N PRO A 151 5.85 -16.37 -9.84
CA PRO A 151 6.07 -15.33 -10.85
C PRO A 151 5.98 -15.79 -12.30
N ILE A 152 6.58 -16.93 -12.67
CA ILE A 152 6.55 -17.44 -14.05
C ILE A 152 5.13 -17.86 -14.43
N LEU A 153 4.46 -18.57 -13.52
CA LEU A 153 3.06 -18.98 -13.74
C LEU A 153 2.13 -17.77 -13.90
N TYR A 154 2.38 -16.71 -13.14
CA TYR A 154 1.63 -15.47 -13.21
C TYR A 154 1.83 -14.74 -14.54
N ASP A 155 3.05 -14.66 -15.05
CA ASP A 155 3.32 -14.05 -16.35
C ASP A 155 2.60 -14.82 -17.49
N GLU A 156 2.59 -16.16 -17.42
CA GLU A 156 1.83 -17.00 -18.35
C GLU A 156 0.32 -16.79 -18.22
N TRP A 157 -0.19 -16.74 -16.99
CA TRP A 157 -1.60 -16.51 -16.70
C TRP A 157 -2.07 -15.14 -17.22
N LEU A 158 -1.28 -14.09 -16.98
CA LEU A 158 -1.55 -12.74 -17.42
C LEU A 158 -1.57 -12.64 -18.95
N ALA A 159 -0.67 -13.36 -19.64
CA ALA A 159 -0.67 -13.42 -21.10
C ALA A 159 -1.90 -14.10 -21.68
N VAL A 160 -2.46 -15.11 -21.00
CA VAL A 160 -3.72 -15.76 -21.41
C VAL A 160 -4.90 -14.84 -21.13
N ARG A 161 -4.96 -14.23 -19.94
CA ARG A 161 -6.01 -13.30 -19.52
C ARG A 161 -6.11 -12.07 -20.42
N ASN A 162 -4.98 -11.44 -20.73
CA ASN A 162 -4.93 -10.21 -21.53
C ASN A 162 -4.97 -10.48 -23.04
N ARG A 163 -5.20 -11.73 -23.46
CA ARG A 163 -5.28 -12.06 -24.88
C ARG A 163 -6.54 -11.41 -25.44
N ASP A 164 -6.35 -10.55 -26.43
CA ASP A 164 -7.41 -9.81 -27.09
C ASP A 164 -8.53 -10.76 -27.54
N ILE A 165 -9.78 -10.42 -27.19
CA ILE A 165 -10.99 -11.19 -27.55
C ILE A 165 -11.37 -10.85 -29.00
N ALA A 166 -10.40 -10.91 -29.90
CA ALA A 166 -10.67 -10.92 -31.33
C ALA A 166 -11.64 -12.07 -31.64
N PRO A 167 -12.33 -12.07 -32.81
CA PRO A 167 -13.27 -13.14 -33.15
C PRO A 167 -12.55 -14.50 -33.14
N GLN A 168 -12.72 -15.24 -32.04
CA GLN A 168 -12.20 -16.58 -31.84
C GLN A 168 -13.30 -17.56 -32.22
N THR A 169 -12.91 -18.73 -32.71
CA THR A 169 -13.83 -19.86 -32.76
C THR A 169 -14.21 -20.26 -31.33
N GLU A 170 -15.38 -20.90 -31.15
CA GLU A 170 -15.82 -21.40 -29.84
C GLU A 170 -14.79 -22.36 -29.22
N GLU A 171 -14.13 -23.19 -30.04
CA GLU A 171 -13.07 -24.11 -29.64
C GLU A 171 -11.81 -23.38 -29.13
N GLU A 172 -11.41 -22.27 -29.76
CA GLU A 172 -10.28 -21.45 -29.31
C GLU A 172 -10.58 -20.72 -28.00
N ALA A 173 -11.83 -20.27 -27.83
CA ALA A 173 -12.28 -19.63 -26.60
C ALA A 173 -12.29 -20.65 -25.44
N GLU A 174 -12.85 -21.84 -25.64
CA GLU A 174 -12.88 -22.92 -24.65
C GLU A 174 -11.46 -23.34 -24.23
N ALA A 175 -10.55 -23.54 -25.19
CA ALA A 175 -9.15 -23.84 -24.90
C ALA A 175 -8.44 -22.70 -24.15
N GLY A 176 -8.81 -21.44 -24.41
CA GLY A 176 -8.33 -20.28 -23.67
C GLY A 176 -8.75 -20.31 -22.21
N TYR A 177 -10.04 -20.58 -21.94
CA TYR A 177 -10.58 -20.70 -20.59
C TYR A 177 -9.99 -21.88 -19.81
N GLU A 178 -9.85 -23.05 -20.43
CA GLU A 178 -9.23 -24.21 -19.79
C GLU A 178 -7.78 -23.90 -19.35
N LYS A 179 -7.01 -23.23 -20.21
CA LYS A 179 -5.64 -22.83 -19.90
C LYS A 179 -5.58 -21.77 -18.79
N TYR A 180 -6.50 -20.80 -18.82
CA TYR A 180 -6.63 -19.78 -17.79
C TYR A 180 -6.90 -20.43 -16.41
N ALA A 181 -7.88 -21.34 -16.35
CA ALA A 181 -8.27 -22.03 -15.11
C ALA A 181 -7.16 -22.97 -14.58
N ASP A 182 -6.41 -23.65 -15.47
CA ASP A 182 -5.25 -24.46 -15.07
C ASP A 182 -4.17 -23.60 -14.41
N LEU A 183 -3.80 -22.48 -15.04
CA LEU A 183 -2.78 -21.58 -14.53
C LEU A 183 -3.21 -20.95 -13.19
N GLN A 184 -4.46 -20.52 -13.08
CA GLN A 184 -5.05 -20.01 -11.84
C GLN A 184 -4.92 -21.05 -10.71
N SER A 185 -5.35 -22.28 -10.97
CA SER A 185 -5.28 -23.40 -10.02
C SER A 185 -3.85 -23.70 -9.57
N ARG A 186 -2.88 -23.68 -10.51
CA ARG A 186 -1.46 -23.95 -10.22
C ARG A 186 -0.83 -22.84 -9.37
N ILE A 187 -1.16 -21.58 -9.65
CA ILE A 187 -0.70 -20.43 -8.87
C ILE A 187 -1.23 -20.53 -7.44
N ILE A 188 -2.52 -20.79 -7.26
CA ILE A 188 -3.16 -20.92 -5.94
C ILE A 188 -2.58 -22.11 -5.16
N ALA A 189 -2.36 -23.25 -5.82
CA ALA A 189 -1.83 -24.45 -5.19
C ALA A 189 -0.35 -24.31 -4.77
N ALA A 190 0.45 -23.55 -5.51
CA ALA A 190 1.88 -23.39 -5.25
C ALA A 190 2.18 -22.85 -3.83
N GLU A 191 3.28 -23.26 -3.21
CA GLU A 191 3.68 -22.78 -1.89
C GLU A 191 4.42 -21.44 -2.01
N PRO A 192 3.86 -20.32 -1.48
CA PRO A 192 4.48 -19.01 -1.60
C PRO A 192 5.80 -18.96 -0.81
N GLN A 193 6.86 -18.48 -1.44
CA GLN A 193 8.19 -18.35 -0.85
C GLN A 193 8.52 -16.91 -0.45
N THR A 194 7.78 -15.96 -1.02
CA THR A 194 7.95 -14.52 -0.81
C THR A 194 6.60 -13.82 -0.58
N PRO A 195 6.58 -12.61 0.02
CA PRO A 195 5.36 -11.80 0.07
C PRO A 195 4.79 -11.47 -1.32
N SER A 196 5.64 -11.35 -2.34
CA SER A 196 5.19 -11.12 -3.72
C SER A 196 4.40 -12.31 -4.26
N ASP A 197 4.77 -13.54 -3.88
CA ASP A 197 4.05 -14.74 -4.30
C ASP A 197 2.64 -14.76 -3.69
N VAL A 198 2.49 -14.31 -2.45
CA VAL A 198 1.20 -14.18 -1.77
C VAL A 198 0.32 -13.14 -2.45
N ALA A 199 0.89 -11.99 -2.84
CA ALA A 199 0.17 -10.95 -3.56
C ALA A 199 -0.31 -11.43 -4.94
N ILE A 200 0.54 -12.18 -5.66
CA ILE A 200 0.18 -12.81 -6.94
C ILE A 200 -0.99 -13.79 -6.75
N GLN A 201 -0.92 -14.65 -5.72
CA GLN A 201 -2.00 -15.58 -5.41
C GLN A 201 -3.31 -14.86 -5.11
N PHE A 202 -3.27 -13.71 -4.42
CA PHE A 202 -4.46 -12.90 -4.15
C PHE A 202 -5.11 -12.37 -5.44
N LEU A 203 -4.31 -11.78 -6.31
CA LEU A 203 -4.78 -11.22 -7.58
C LEU A 203 -5.43 -12.31 -8.44
N VAL A 204 -4.77 -13.46 -8.54
CA VAL A 204 -5.22 -14.57 -9.38
C VAL A 204 -6.47 -15.27 -8.81
N ASP A 205 -6.59 -15.40 -7.49
CA ASP A 205 -7.80 -15.97 -6.83
C ASP A 205 -9.01 -15.02 -6.91
N THR A 206 -8.80 -13.72 -7.16
CA THR A 206 -9.86 -12.70 -7.19
C THR A 206 -10.23 -12.21 -8.59
N ASP A 207 -9.53 -12.70 -9.61
CA ASP A 207 -9.64 -12.14 -10.96
C ASP A 207 -11.01 -12.38 -11.62
N ASP A 208 -11.70 -13.45 -11.23
CA ASP A 208 -12.94 -13.88 -11.88
C ASP A 208 -14.16 -13.00 -11.55
N ALA A 209 -13.96 -11.88 -10.85
CA ALA A 209 -15.00 -11.01 -10.28
C ALA A 209 -16.02 -11.71 -9.35
N ASP A 210 -15.96 -13.04 -9.24
CA ASP A 210 -16.77 -13.83 -8.34
C ASP A 210 -16.21 -13.68 -6.92
N SER A 211 -17.06 -13.17 -6.05
CA SER A 211 -16.73 -12.55 -4.76
C SER A 211 -16.27 -13.53 -3.66
N SER A 212 -15.81 -14.73 -4.02
CA SER A 212 -15.48 -15.79 -3.07
C SER A 212 -14.01 -16.18 -3.15
N TYR A 213 -13.23 -15.75 -2.15
CA TYR A 213 -11.91 -16.28 -1.91
C TYR A 213 -11.95 -17.79 -1.68
N SER A 214 -10.95 -18.51 -2.19
CA SER A 214 -10.83 -19.93 -1.90
C SER A 214 -10.60 -20.16 -0.39
N LYS A 215 -11.18 -21.22 0.18
CA LYS A 215 -10.93 -21.58 1.59
C LYS A 215 -9.44 -21.79 1.88
N ILE A 216 -8.71 -22.28 0.88
CA ILE A 216 -7.26 -22.50 0.93
C ILE A 216 -6.53 -21.17 1.13
N PHE A 217 -6.99 -20.11 0.46
CA PHE A 217 -6.45 -18.77 0.59
C PHE A 217 -6.61 -18.19 2.02
N LEU A 218 -7.83 -18.24 2.58
CA LEU A 218 -8.08 -17.70 3.93
C LEU A 218 -7.28 -18.45 5.01
N GLU A 219 -7.14 -19.77 4.87
CA GLU A 219 -6.33 -20.61 5.76
C GLU A 219 -4.85 -20.18 5.72
N ARG A 220 -4.30 -19.87 4.54
CA ARG A 220 -2.91 -19.44 4.37
C ARG A 220 -2.64 -18.06 4.92
N ILE A 221 -3.53 -17.08 4.73
CA ILE A 221 -3.39 -15.75 5.38
C ILE A 221 -3.40 -15.90 6.91
N ARG A 222 -4.25 -16.79 7.44
CA ARG A 222 -4.27 -17.11 8.87
C ARG A 222 -2.93 -17.72 9.33
N GLN A 223 -2.35 -18.63 8.56
CA GLN A 223 -1.05 -19.24 8.87
C GLN A 223 0.10 -18.22 8.79
N ILE A 224 0.11 -17.33 7.80
CA ILE A 224 1.12 -16.27 7.67
C ILE A 224 1.03 -15.29 8.83
N SER A 225 -0.19 -14.84 9.17
CA SER A 225 -0.41 -13.94 10.30
C SER A 225 -0.07 -14.56 11.66
N GLN A 226 -0.22 -15.87 11.82
CA GLN A 226 0.17 -16.62 13.02
C GLN A 226 1.69 -16.93 13.07
N SER A 227 2.32 -17.19 11.92
CA SER A 227 3.75 -17.52 11.80
C SER A 227 4.68 -16.31 11.79
N ALA A 228 4.14 -15.08 11.68
CA ALA A 228 4.88 -13.83 11.84
C ALA A 228 5.40 -13.55 13.28
N THR A 229 5.33 -14.54 14.17
CA THR A 229 6.11 -14.55 15.42
C THR A 229 7.59 -14.84 15.06
N PRO A 230 8.59 -14.06 15.50
CA PRO A 230 9.89 -14.00 14.83
C PRO A 230 10.61 -15.36 14.72
N LEU A 231 10.98 -15.74 13.49
CA LEU A 231 11.77 -16.91 13.07
C LEU A 231 13.23 -16.92 13.59
N ALA A 232 13.55 -16.17 14.65
CA ALA A 232 14.91 -15.99 15.15
C ALA A 232 15.49 -17.19 15.91
N ASN A 233 14.76 -18.31 16.08
CA ASN A 233 15.10 -19.31 17.11
C ASN A 233 15.35 -20.75 16.64
N ARG A 234 15.55 -21.03 15.34
CA ARG A 234 15.64 -22.43 14.86
C ARG A 234 17.02 -23.03 14.59
N ASN A 235 18.13 -22.28 14.66
CA ASN A 235 19.46 -22.78 14.24
C ASN A 235 20.60 -22.76 15.29
N LEU A 236 20.32 -22.65 16.60
CA LEU A 236 21.35 -22.55 17.65
C LEU A 236 21.28 -23.67 18.70
N MET A 237 21.35 -24.93 18.29
CA MET A 237 21.16 -26.10 19.19
C MET A 237 22.27 -27.16 19.12
N SER A 238 23.56 -26.78 19.17
CA SER A 238 24.62 -27.80 19.29
C SER A 238 25.82 -27.49 20.20
N THR A 239 25.98 -26.29 20.78
CA THR A 239 27.18 -25.97 21.59
C THR A 239 26.93 -25.26 22.93
N GLN A 240 25.68 -25.01 23.34
CA GLN A 240 25.38 -24.13 24.49
C GLN A 240 25.03 -24.81 25.82
N HIS A 241 25.20 -26.13 25.97
CA HIS A 241 24.65 -26.79 27.17
C HIS A 241 25.38 -26.47 28.49
N LEU A 242 26.62 -25.97 28.43
CA LEU A 242 27.39 -25.54 29.61
C LEU A 242 27.23 -24.05 29.97
N ASN A 243 26.58 -23.25 29.11
CA ASN A 243 26.43 -21.80 29.30
C ASN A 243 25.01 -21.40 29.73
N LEU A 244 24.03 -22.31 29.58
CA LEU A 244 22.63 -22.04 29.93
C LEU A 244 22.44 -21.85 31.43
N THR A 245 23.09 -22.63 32.29
CA THR A 245 22.95 -22.52 33.75
C THR A 245 23.49 -21.18 34.28
N GLU A 246 24.63 -20.72 33.74
CA GLU A 246 25.21 -19.43 34.13
C GLU A 246 24.39 -18.26 33.57
N ALA A 247 23.92 -18.35 32.32
CA ALA A 247 23.03 -17.36 31.72
C ALA A 247 21.68 -17.26 32.46
N MET A 248 21.11 -18.40 32.88
CA MET A 248 19.90 -18.42 33.70
C MET A 248 20.13 -17.87 35.10
N GLY A 249 21.31 -18.10 35.70
CA GLY A 249 21.70 -17.47 36.96
C GLY A 249 21.73 -15.95 36.85
N ARG A 250 22.45 -15.42 35.85
CA ARG A 250 22.52 -13.97 35.59
C ARG A 250 21.17 -13.35 35.27
N LEU A 251 20.31 -14.07 34.53
CA LEU A 251 18.94 -13.63 34.27
C LEU A 251 18.13 -13.56 35.57
N GLY A 252 18.28 -14.54 36.46
CA GLY A 252 17.65 -14.53 37.78
C GLY A 252 18.04 -13.32 38.60
N ASP A 253 19.32 -12.98 38.65
CA ASP A 253 19.83 -11.81 39.37
C ASP A 253 19.26 -10.49 38.78
N LEU A 254 19.26 -10.36 37.44
CA LEU A 254 18.69 -9.19 36.75
C LEU A 254 17.18 -9.05 36.96
N LEU A 255 16.44 -10.16 36.98
CA LEU A 255 15.00 -10.14 37.25
C LEU A 255 14.69 -9.76 38.70
N ASN A 256 15.51 -10.21 39.65
CA ASN A 256 15.39 -9.81 41.05
C ASN A 256 15.65 -8.31 41.24
N GLU A 257 16.66 -7.77 40.56
CA GLU A 257 16.98 -6.34 40.58
C GLU A 257 15.87 -5.51 39.92
N ALA A 258 15.39 -5.93 38.74
CA ALA A 258 14.26 -5.28 38.07
C ALA A 258 12.98 -5.32 38.94
N ALA A 259 12.73 -6.43 39.63
CA ALA A 259 11.60 -6.56 40.54
C ALA A 259 11.73 -5.66 41.78
N ALA A 260 12.94 -5.41 42.28
CA ALA A 260 13.18 -4.44 43.34
C ALA A 260 12.89 -3.01 42.85
N ILE A 261 13.37 -2.64 41.66
CA ILE A 261 13.12 -1.32 41.05
C ILE A 261 11.62 -1.08 40.84
N VAL A 262 10.88 -2.05 40.30
CA VAL A 262 9.42 -1.92 40.09
C VAL A 262 8.66 -1.83 41.42
N ARG A 263 9.12 -2.54 42.46
CA ARG A 263 8.50 -2.47 43.78
C ARG A 263 8.70 -1.12 44.44
N ASP A 264 9.89 -0.54 44.28
CA ASP A 264 10.25 0.75 44.86
C ASP A 264 9.70 1.93 44.03
N ASN A 265 9.26 1.68 42.80
CA ASN A 265 8.68 2.65 41.86
C ASN A 265 7.38 2.08 41.25
N PRO A 266 6.27 2.02 42.02
CA PRO A 266 5.03 1.34 41.61
C PRO A 266 4.36 1.92 40.36
N GLU A 267 4.77 3.12 39.92
CA GLU A 267 4.37 3.74 38.67
C GLU A 267 5.11 3.19 37.43
N LEU A 268 6.24 2.50 37.62
CA LEU A 268 6.98 1.85 36.52
C LEU A 268 6.26 0.58 36.08
N LYS A 269 5.77 0.58 34.83
CA LYS A 269 5.29 -0.62 34.15
C LYS A 269 6.31 -1.07 33.12
N ILE A 270 6.85 -2.28 33.30
CA ILE A 270 7.73 -2.94 32.32
C ILE A 270 6.84 -3.59 31.27
N ASP A 271 6.94 -3.13 30.02
CA ASP A 271 6.18 -3.70 28.89
C ASP A 271 6.84 -4.97 28.35
N ARG A 272 8.15 -4.90 28.13
CA ARG A 272 8.94 -6.00 27.56
C ARG A 272 10.37 -6.00 28.08
N ILE A 273 10.89 -7.22 28.30
CA ILE A 273 12.31 -7.49 28.57
C ILE A 273 12.85 -8.30 27.40
N ALA A 274 13.87 -7.78 26.73
CA ALA A 274 14.59 -8.52 25.68
C ALA A 274 15.92 -9.05 26.23
N VAL A 275 16.09 -10.37 26.18
CA VAL A 275 17.29 -11.08 26.61
C VAL A 275 17.98 -11.64 25.37
N ASN A 276 19.28 -11.37 25.24
CA ASN A 276 20.13 -11.99 24.21
C ASN A 276 21.24 -12.83 24.86
N GLU A 277 22.13 -13.39 24.05
CA GLU A 277 23.27 -14.22 24.48
C GLU A 277 24.30 -13.50 25.37
N HIS A 278 24.18 -12.18 25.56
CA HIS A 278 25.03 -11.37 26.43
C HIS A 278 24.29 -10.84 27.68
N GLY A 279 22.98 -11.07 27.83
CA GLY A 279 22.17 -10.60 28.98
C GLY A 279 20.95 -9.78 28.59
N VAL A 280 20.43 -8.98 29.53
CA VAL A 280 19.29 -8.07 29.29
C VAL A 280 19.79 -6.82 28.57
N HIS A 281 19.31 -6.59 27.35
CA HIS A 281 19.80 -5.48 26.51
C HIS A 281 18.94 -4.20 26.62
N THR A 282 17.63 -4.34 26.86
CA THR A 282 16.73 -3.16 26.85
C THR A 282 15.52 -3.36 27.77
N PHE A 283 15.30 -2.38 28.64
CA PHE A 283 14.02 -2.15 29.32
C PHE A 283 13.23 -1.12 28.52
N ILE A 284 12.09 -1.52 27.96
CA ILE A 284 11.18 -0.57 27.31
C ILE A 284 10.21 -0.06 28.37
N LYS A 285 10.39 1.20 28.77
CA LYS A 285 9.45 1.92 29.65
C LYS A 285 8.16 2.15 28.87
N ASN A 286 7.05 1.65 29.38
CA ASN A 286 5.75 2.09 28.92
C ASN A 286 5.55 3.51 29.44
N ALA A 287 5.67 4.52 28.58
CA ALA A 287 5.27 5.88 28.91
C ALA A 287 3.76 5.83 29.16
N ALA A 288 3.39 5.70 30.44
CA ALA A 288 2.04 5.80 31.00
C ALA A 288 0.92 5.51 29.98
N LEU A 289 0.40 4.27 29.94
CA LEU A 289 -0.85 3.87 29.24
C LEU A 289 -1.27 4.94 28.25
N ALA A 290 -0.66 4.93 27.05
CA ALA A 290 -1.05 5.87 26.02
C ALA A 290 -2.59 5.87 26.00
N PRO A 291 -3.24 7.04 26.16
CA PRO A 291 -4.70 7.11 26.21
C PRO A 291 -5.21 6.24 25.08
N GLN A 292 -6.11 5.31 25.42
CA GLN A 292 -6.65 4.32 24.51
C GLN A 292 -6.92 5.03 23.18
N SER A 293 -6.27 4.60 22.10
CA SER A 293 -6.32 5.38 20.86
C SER A 293 -7.79 5.54 20.49
N TYR A 294 -8.17 6.71 19.98
CA TYR A 294 -9.55 6.93 19.56
C TYR A 294 -10.00 5.85 18.58
N LEU A 295 -9.08 5.33 17.75
CA LEU A 295 -9.33 4.19 16.87
C LEU A 295 -9.77 2.93 17.65
N THR A 296 -9.09 2.57 18.74
CA THR A 296 -9.50 1.43 19.57
C THR A 296 -10.89 1.64 20.16
N GLU A 297 -11.22 2.86 20.59
CA GLU A 297 -12.57 3.21 21.08
C GLU A 297 -13.62 3.14 19.95
N ALA A 298 -13.31 3.66 18.77
CA ALA A 298 -14.17 3.58 17.59
C ALA A 298 -14.46 2.12 17.19
N ILE A 299 -13.44 1.27 17.15
CA ILE A 299 -13.58 -0.17 16.88
C ILE A 299 -14.44 -0.86 17.95
N ALA A 300 -14.30 -0.46 19.21
CA ALA A 300 -15.13 -0.99 20.29
C ALA A 300 -16.60 -0.55 20.15
N SER A 301 -16.84 0.71 19.79
CA SER A 301 -18.17 1.25 19.48
C SER A 301 -18.82 0.54 18.29
N TYR A 302 -18.08 0.34 17.19
CA TYR A 302 -18.52 -0.43 16.04
C TYR A 302 -18.99 -1.83 16.45
N LYS A 303 -18.15 -2.59 17.18
CA LYS A 303 -18.50 -3.95 17.63
C LYS A 303 -19.71 -3.97 18.57
N LYS A 304 -19.92 -2.90 19.35
CA LYS A 304 -21.09 -2.76 20.20
C LYS A 304 -22.36 -2.49 19.38
N ALA A 305 -22.30 -1.54 18.45
CA ALA A 305 -23.43 -1.19 17.57
C ALA A 305 -23.80 -2.36 16.65
N GLN A 306 -22.81 -3.04 16.06
CA GLN A 306 -22.99 -4.24 15.25
C GLN A 306 -23.78 -5.32 16.01
N ARG A 307 -23.43 -5.60 17.27
CA ARG A 307 -24.17 -6.59 18.07
C ARG A 307 -25.60 -6.17 18.37
N ALA A 308 -25.86 -4.88 18.56
CA ALA A 308 -27.21 -4.37 18.79
C ALA A 308 -28.07 -4.54 17.53
N TRP A 309 -27.54 -4.12 16.37
CA TRP A 309 -28.21 -4.27 15.09
C TRP A 309 -28.46 -5.75 14.74
N TRP A 310 -27.46 -6.63 14.86
CA TRP A 310 -27.65 -8.07 14.65
C TRP A 310 -28.67 -8.72 15.59
N THR A 311 -28.88 -8.17 16.78
CA THR A 311 -29.93 -8.66 17.69
C THR A 311 -31.31 -8.27 17.17
N LEU A 312 -31.44 -7.08 16.56
CA LEU A 312 -32.67 -6.61 15.93
C LEU A 312 -33.00 -7.40 14.66
N CYS A 313 -32.02 -7.65 13.77
CA CYS A 313 -32.24 -8.42 12.54
C CYS A 313 -32.71 -9.87 12.78
N ARG A 314 -32.62 -10.38 14.01
CA ARG A 314 -33.15 -11.71 14.36
C ARG A 314 -34.66 -11.71 14.63
N VAL A 315 -35.24 -10.55 14.86
CA VAL A 315 -36.64 -10.41 15.29
C VAL A 315 -37.47 -9.50 14.39
N SER A 316 -36.84 -8.81 13.44
CA SER A 316 -37.48 -7.95 12.45
C SER A 316 -36.83 -8.15 11.08
N ASP A 317 -37.64 -8.24 10.04
CA ASP A 317 -37.20 -8.29 8.64
C ASP A 317 -36.99 -6.88 8.06
N ASP A 318 -37.52 -5.85 8.71
CA ASP A 318 -37.36 -4.44 8.33
C ASP A 318 -36.47 -3.75 9.38
N THR A 319 -35.18 -3.62 9.06
CA THR A 319 -34.17 -3.03 9.97
C THR A 319 -33.36 -1.90 9.36
N ASP A 320 -33.57 -1.61 8.08
CA ASP A 320 -32.70 -0.73 7.28
C ASP A 320 -32.88 0.76 7.64
N ASP A 321 -33.92 1.11 8.39
CA ASP A 321 -34.12 2.46 8.95
C ASP A 321 -34.22 2.43 10.49
N SER A 322 -33.72 1.37 11.11
CA SER A 322 -33.73 1.26 12.57
C SER A 322 -32.69 2.17 13.22
N ARG A 323 -32.97 2.64 14.43
CA ARG A 323 -31.98 3.39 15.24
C ARG A 323 -30.68 2.59 15.42
N GLU A 324 -30.78 1.28 15.56
CA GLU A 324 -29.65 0.37 15.70
C GLU A 324 -28.82 0.27 14.43
N TRP A 325 -29.44 0.32 13.25
CA TRP A 325 -28.76 0.42 11.96
C TRP A 325 -28.00 1.74 11.83
N HIS A 326 -28.67 2.88 12.06
CA HIS A 326 -28.04 4.20 12.04
C HIS A 326 -26.85 4.31 13.00
N ALA A 327 -26.96 3.72 14.19
CA ALA A 327 -25.86 3.68 15.16
C ALA A 327 -24.69 2.79 14.70
N TYR A 328 -24.99 1.72 13.94
CA TYR A 328 -23.98 0.84 13.36
C TYR A 328 -23.25 1.51 12.19
N GLU A 329 -23.97 2.16 11.27
CA GLU A 329 -23.38 2.94 10.18
C GLU A 329 -22.49 4.07 10.70
N ALA A 330 -23.00 4.88 11.64
CA ALA A 330 -22.20 5.95 12.24
C ALA A 330 -20.90 5.43 12.90
N ALA A 331 -20.96 4.28 13.56
CA ALA A 331 -19.77 3.67 14.15
C ALA A 331 -18.83 3.04 13.11
N ALA A 332 -19.34 2.61 11.95
CA ALA A 332 -18.54 2.15 10.83
C ALA A 332 -17.76 3.31 10.21
N ASP A 333 -18.43 4.41 9.95
CA ASP A 333 -17.86 5.66 9.46
C ASP A 333 -16.76 6.17 10.40
N ASP A 334 -17.01 6.15 11.71
CA ASP A 334 -16.01 6.53 12.71
C ASP A 334 -14.72 5.71 12.56
N VAL A 335 -14.80 4.40 12.30
CA VAL A 335 -13.59 3.57 12.11
C VAL A 335 -12.97 3.80 10.74
N LEU A 336 -13.77 3.80 9.67
CA LEU A 336 -13.32 3.93 8.29
C LEU A 336 -12.60 5.26 8.08
N TYR A 337 -13.14 6.35 8.63
CA TYR A 337 -12.69 7.71 8.37
C TYR A 337 -11.76 8.28 9.44
N HIS A 338 -11.52 7.57 10.55
CA HIS A 338 -10.60 8.03 11.59
C HIS A 338 -9.17 8.28 11.06
N PRO A 339 -8.61 9.50 11.12
CA PRO A 339 -7.25 9.73 10.65
C PRO A 339 -6.22 9.01 11.53
N CYS A 340 -5.47 8.08 10.95
CA CYS A 340 -4.39 7.37 11.62
C CYS A 340 -3.22 8.32 11.92
N ARG A 341 -2.75 8.30 13.16
CA ARG A 341 -1.68 9.18 13.67
C ARG A 341 -0.30 8.54 13.63
N ASN A 342 -0.26 7.22 13.54
CA ASN A 342 0.97 6.43 13.57
C ASN A 342 0.75 5.06 12.89
N LEU A 343 1.85 4.34 12.66
CA LEU A 343 1.83 3.03 12.00
C LEU A 343 1.06 1.95 12.77
N ASP A 344 0.94 2.06 14.09
CA ASP A 344 0.21 1.06 14.88
C ASP A 344 -1.30 1.19 14.66
N GLU A 345 -1.81 2.43 14.56
CA GLU A 345 -3.20 2.67 14.17
C GLU A 345 -3.50 2.22 12.74
N VAL A 346 -2.57 2.42 11.79
CA VAL A 346 -2.71 1.89 10.42
C VAL A 346 -2.84 0.36 10.44
N ARG A 347 -1.96 -0.32 11.20
CA ARG A 347 -2.00 -1.79 11.34
C ARG A 347 -3.27 -2.26 12.02
N GLU A 348 -3.72 -1.58 13.06
CA GLU A 348 -4.95 -1.90 13.78
C GLU A 348 -6.17 -1.75 12.87
N LYS A 349 -6.27 -0.65 12.12
CA LYS A 349 -7.36 -0.43 11.17
C LYS A 349 -7.35 -1.47 10.04
N ALA A 350 -6.19 -1.77 9.46
CA ALA A 350 -6.06 -2.81 8.44
C ALA A 350 -6.49 -4.20 8.96
N ARG A 351 -6.09 -4.58 10.17
CA ARG A 351 -6.55 -5.82 10.82
C ARG A 351 -8.06 -5.82 11.04
N PHE A 352 -8.62 -4.70 11.49
CA PHE A 352 -10.06 -4.58 11.68
C PHE A 352 -10.82 -4.82 10.37
N ILE A 353 -10.45 -4.12 9.31
CA ILE A 353 -11.08 -4.24 7.99
C ILE A 353 -10.98 -5.67 7.45
N THR A 354 -9.78 -6.24 7.43
CA THR A 354 -9.54 -7.59 6.90
C THR A 354 -10.15 -8.72 7.74
N SER A 355 -10.58 -8.44 8.97
CA SER A 355 -11.24 -9.42 9.84
C SER A 355 -12.75 -9.22 10.00
N ASN A 356 -13.31 -8.21 9.33
CA ASN A 356 -14.73 -7.88 9.42
C ASN A 356 -15.32 -7.74 8.02
N ASP A 357 -15.98 -8.81 7.55
CA ASP A 357 -16.52 -8.89 6.20
C ASP A 357 -17.45 -7.73 5.85
N ASN A 358 -18.28 -7.26 6.79
CA ASN A 358 -19.18 -6.12 6.54
C ASN A 358 -18.40 -4.81 6.34
N ALA A 359 -17.39 -4.53 7.18
CA ALA A 359 -16.58 -3.32 7.01
C ALA A 359 -15.75 -3.36 5.71
N PHE A 360 -15.30 -4.56 5.33
CA PHE A 360 -14.63 -4.77 4.05
C PHE A 360 -15.59 -4.60 2.86
N ASP A 361 -16.83 -5.09 2.98
CA ASP A 361 -17.86 -4.91 1.96
C ASP A 361 -18.20 -3.43 1.75
N SER A 362 -18.32 -2.66 2.84
CA SER A 362 -18.51 -1.20 2.74
C SER A 362 -17.39 -0.50 1.96
N LEU A 363 -16.13 -0.91 2.15
CA LEU A 363 -15.02 -0.36 1.38
C LEU A 363 -15.14 -0.67 -0.12
N ARG A 364 -15.60 -1.88 -0.45
CA ARG A 364 -15.68 -2.37 -1.82
C ARG A 364 -16.86 -1.77 -2.59
N ASN A 365 -18.01 -1.66 -1.92
CA ASN A 365 -19.29 -1.48 -2.59
C ASN A 365 -19.99 -0.16 -2.27
N CYS A 366 -19.58 0.57 -1.24
CA CYS A 366 -20.25 1.80 -0.84
C CYS A 366 -19.62 3.06 -1.43
N TYR A 367 -20.49 4.05 -1.61
CA TYR A 367 -20.16 5.39 -2.07
C TYR A 367 -20.79 6.41 -1.11
N LEU A 368 -20.08 7.51 -0.87
CA LEU A 368 -20.61 8.66 -0.16
C LEU A 368 -21.70 9.38 -0.99
N PRO A 369 -22.53 10.24 -0.35
CA PRO A 369 -23.57 11.00 -1.06
C PRO A 369 -23.07 11.86 -2.24
N ASP A 370 -21.78 12.23 -2.23
CA ASP A 370 -21.13 12.99 -3.30
C ASP A 370 -20.58 12.12 -4.44
N GLY A 371 -20.80 10.80 -4.38
CA GLY A 371 -20.32 9.82 -5.36
C GLY A 371 -18.88 9.35 -5.14
N THR A 372 -18.20 9.82 -4.08
CA THR A 372 -16.84 9.37 -3.73
C THR A 372 -16.87 7.94 -3.19
N ALA A 373 -16.05 7.04 -3.71
CA ALA A 373 -15.93 5.68 -3.19
C ALA A 373 -15.40 5.69 -1.74
N VAL A 374 -16.00 4.89 -0.86
CA VAL A 374 -15.57 4.79 0.56
C VAL A 374 -14.11 4.36 0.67
N LEU A 375 -13.61 3.54 -0.27
CA LEU A 375 -12.20 3.19 -0.39
C LEU A 375 -11.27 4.41 -0.42
N VAL A 376 -11.60 5.46 -1.17
CA VAL A 376 -10.77 6.67 -1.29
C VAL A 376 -10.62 7.36 0.06
N GLN A 377 -11.73 7.48 0.81
CA GLN A 377 -11.70 8.12 2.12
C GLN A 377 -10.99 7.28 3.17
N PHE A 378 -11.15 5.96 3.10
CA PHE A 378 -10.37 5.04 3.92
C PHE A 378 -8.87 5.20 3.67
N LEU A 379 -8.41 5.23 2.41
CA LEU A 379 -7.00 5.44 2.07
C LEU A 379 -6.49 6.80 2.59
N ARG A 380 -7.28 7.87 2.48
CA ARG A 380 -6.95 9.18 3.06
C ARG A 380 -6.81 9.11 4.58
N SER A 381 -7.68 8.36 5.25
CA SER A 381 -7.62 8.17 6.70
C SER A 381 -6.32 7.48 7.13
N LEU A 382 -5.80 6.53 6.33
CA LEU A 382 -4.53 5.86 6.61
C LEU A 382 -3.33 6.81 6.52
N LEU A 383 -3.42 7.83 5.67
CA LEU A 383 -2.41 8.89 5.52
C LEU A 383 -2.49 9.96 6.63
N GLY A 384 -3.44 9.83 7.57
CA GLY A 384 -3.66 10.79 8.66
C GLY A 384 -4.37 12.07 8.21
N ASN A 385 -4.87 12.11 6.97
CA ASN A 385 -5.66 13.24 6.49
C ASN A 385 -7.04 13.21 7.14
N PRO A 386 -7.53 14.33 7.68
CA PRO A 386 -8.91 14.41 8.14
C PRO A 386 -9.82 14.14 6.94
N VAL A 387 -10.75 13.20 7.12
CA VAL A 387 -11.78 12.90 6.15
C VAL A 387 -12.94 13.86 6.42
N ASP A 388 -13.26 14.69 5.43
CA ASP A 388 -14.49 15.48 5.48
C ASP A 388 -15.64 14.56 5.07
N ASN A 389 -16.49 14.19 6.02
CA ASN A 389 -17.67 13.36 5.78
C ASN A 389 -18.81 14.16 5.12
N GLY A 390 -18.57 15.44 4.77
CA GLY A 390 -19.61 16.35 4.35
C GLY A 390 -20.56 16.73 5.50
N PRO A 391 -21.48 17.68 5.29
CA PRO A 391 -22.52 17.96 6.25
C PRO A 391 -23.42 16.72 6.39
N ILE A 392 -23.58 16.21 7.62
CA ILE A 392 -24.59 15.21 7.94
C ILE A 392 -25.96 15.83 7.65
N THR A 393 -26.52 15.55 6.48
CA THR A 393 -27.91 15.91 6.18
C THR A 393 -28.78 14.93 6.93
N SER A 394 -29.41 15.40 8.01
CA SER A 394 -30.47 14.65 8.69
C SER A 394 -31.65 14.54 7.73
N SER A 395 -31.81 13.38 7.12
CA SER A 395 -33.02 13.00 6.37
C SER A 395 -34.14 12.61 7.34
#